data_AF-A0A933JTG0-F1
#
_entry.id   AF-A0A933JTG0-F1
#
_cell.length_a   1.000
_cell.length_b   1.000
_cell.length_c   1.000
_cell.angle_alpha   90.00
_cell.angle_beta   90.00
_cell.angle_gamma   90.00
#
_symmetry.space_group_name_H-M   'P 1'
#
loop_
_entity.id
_entity.type
_entity.pdbx_description
1 polymer ?
#
loop_
_entity_poly.entity_id
_entity_poly.type
_entity_poly.pdbx_seq_one_letter_code
_entity_poly.pdbx_strand_id
1 'polypeptide(L)'
;MAHAQARKPSVIAASRHRPVERPYALAAVSVLCGIAMGALVLLWARKSPEAVVIGLPGHHDVVTANGQRIASCLDCHVPFVGTPPSRCLSPACHSPLATGTPPREGRAMPVRFHVAVRSEPCSKCHVEHARNARFKKATAFDHKIVPKVIQSDCARCHDASNVANHPASGVVQCGVCHDTERFTGERIDHKRVAALHCDFCHVAPASKSHDSAVAGTCYPCHTTESWQGAKTTK
;
A
#
# COMPACT_ATOMS: atom_id res chain seq x y z
N MET A 1 0.00 -47.17 90.19
CA MET A 1 1.24 -47.04 89.40
C MET A 1 0.87 -46.98 87.93
N ALA A 2 0.94 -45.80 87.32
CA ALA A 2 0.80 -45.62 85.87
C ALA A 2 1.70 -44.44 85.47
N HIS A 3 2.80 -44.74 84.78
CA HIS A 3 3.73 -43.74 84.26
C HIS A 3 3.16 -43.13 82.97
N ALA A 4 2.78 -41.85 83.02
CA ALA A 4 2.51 -41.05 81.83
C ALA A 4 3.79 -40.30 81.43
N GLN A 5 4.37 -40.68 80.27
CA GLN A 5 5.48 -39.96 79.67
C GLN A 5 4.98 -38.68 78.99
N ALA A 6 5.47 -37.52 79.44
CA ALA A 6 5.21 -36.24 78.80
C ALA A 6 5.98 -36.13 77.47
N ARG A 7 5.27 -35.98 76.35
CA ARG A 7 5.86 -35.64 75.04
C ARG A 7 6.34 -34.19 75.04
N LYS A 8 7.61 -33.96 74.71
CA LYS A 8 8.15 -32.61 74.44
C LYS A 8 7.60 -32.08 73.10
N PRO A 9 7.28 -30.78 72.98
CA PRO A 9 6.88 -30.19 71.71
C PRO A 9 8.10 -30.07 70.78
N SER A 10 7.97 -30.56 69.54
CA SER A 10 8.98 -30.37 68.50
C SER A 10 8.88 -28.95 67.95
N VAL A 11 9.88 -28.11 68.22
CA VAL A 11 10.01 -26.81 67.57
C VAL A 11 10.54 -27.05 66.15
N ILE A 12 9.66 -26.95 65.16
CA ILE A 12 10.06 -26.92 63.75
C ILE A 12 10.72 -25.55 63.51
N ALA A 13 12.04 -25.55 63.36
CA ALA A 13 12.80 -24.36 62.99
C ALA A 13 12.49 -23.98 61.53
N ALA A 14 11.62 -22.99 61.32
CA ALA A 14 11.42 -22.39 60.02
C ALA A 14 12.68 -21.61 59.61
N SER A 15 13.45 -22.12 58.65
CA SER A 15 14.59 -21.42 58.07
C SER A 15 14.09 -20.18 57.32
N ARG A 16 14.26 -19.00 57.93
CA ARG A 16 14.01 -17.72 57.25
C ARG A 16 15.10 -17.52 56.20
N HIS A 17 14.85 -17.90 54.95
CA HIS A 17 15.63 -17.37 53.82
C HIS A 17 15.36 -15.86 53.74
N ARG A 18 16.30 -15.03 54.21
CA ARG A 18 16.30 -13.61 53.89
C ARG A 18 16.67 -13.49 52.41
N PRO A 19 15.81 -12.95 51.54
CA PRO A 19 16.18 -12.69 50.16
C PRO A 19 17.39 -11.74 50.17
N VAL A 20 18.43 -12.06 49.40
CA VAL A 20 19.60 -11.21 49.25
C VAL A 20 19.17 -9.99 48.44
N GLU A 21 18.85 -8.89 49.10
CA GLU A 21 18.53 -7.64 48.44
C GLU A 21 19.77 -7.12 47.71
N ARG A 22 19.67 -6.98 46.38
CA ARG A 22 20.73 -6.41 45.52
C ARG A 22 20.27 -5.05 44.98
N PRO A 23 20.12 -4.02 45.83
CA PRO A 23 19.55 -2.73 45.42
C PRO A 23 20.36 -2.07 44.30
N TYR A 24 21.69 -2.18 44.34
CA TYR A 24 22.57 -1.63 43.30
C TYR A 24 22.44 -2.35 41.95
N ALA A 25 22.19 -3.66 41.95
CA ALA A 25 21.98 -4.42 40.71
C ALA A 25 20.64 -4.02 40.06
N LEU A 26 19.57 -3.85 40.85
CA LEU A 26 18.28 -3.37 40.37
C LEU A 26 18.35 -1.91 39.88
N ALA A 27 19.12 -1.06 40.55
CA ALA A 27 19.38 0.31 40.10
C ALA A 27 20.14 0.33 38.77
N ALA A 28 21.19 -0.49 38.65
CA ALA A 28 21.97 -0.60 37.41
C ALA A 28 21.11 -1.10 36.23
N VAL A 29 20.28 -2.13 36.45
CA VAL A 29 19.35 -2.63 35.43
C VAL A 29 18.35 -1.55 35.03
N SER A 30 17.78 -0.82 35.99
CA SER A 30 16.84 0.28 35.71
C SER A 30 17.48 1.39 34.87
N VAL A 31 18.71 1.79 35.18
CA VAL A 31 19.46 2.79 34.39
C VAL A 31 19.73 2.28 32.97
N LEU A 32 20.18 1.03 32.83
CA LEU A 32 20.43 0.43 31.51
C LEU A 32 19.15 0.33 30.67
N CYS A 33 18.03 -0.06 31.28
CA CYS A 33 16.72 -0.05 30.62
C CYS A 33 16.30 1.36 30.19
N GLY A 34 16.49 2.37 31.04
CA GLY A 34 16.21 3.77 30.71
C GLY A 34 17.04 4.29 29.54
N ILE A 35 18.33 3.99 29.52
CA ILE A 35 19.24 4.34 28.40
C ILE A 35 18.80 3.62 27.12
N ALA A 36 18.49 2.33 27.20
CA ALA A 36 18.03 1.55 26.05
C ALA A 36 16.71 2.10 25.49
N MET A 37 15.74 2.44 26.34
CA MET A 37 14.49 3.08 25.93
C MET A 37 14.73 4.45 25.28
N GLY A 38 15.60 5.29 25.87
CA GLY A 38 15.97 6.58 25.29
C GLY A 38 16.60 6.43 23.91
N ALA A 39 17.53 5.49 23.75
CA ALA A 39 18.14 5.18 22.45
C ALA A 39 17.10 4.70 21.43
N LEU A 40 16.15 3.85 21.82
CA LEU A 40 15.05 3.41 20.96
C LEU A 40 14.17 4.58 20.50
N VAL A 41 13.82 5.50 21.40
CA VAL A 41 13.02 6.69 21.07
C VAL A 41 13.77 7.60 20.09
N LEU A 42 15.07 7.83 20.31
CA LEU A 42 15.90 8.64 19.40
C LEU A 42 16.05 7.98 18.01
N LEU A 43 16.23 6.66 17.98
CA LEU A 43 16.26 5.90 16.72
C LEU A 43 14.93 5.96 15.97
N TRP A 44 13.81 5.85 16.69
CA TRP A 44 12.47 6.02 16.13
C TRP A 44 12.26 7.45 15.60
N ALA A 45 12.60 8.48 16.38
CA ALA A 45 12.49 9.88 16.00
C ALA A 45 13.30 10.21 14.74
N ARG A 46 14.48 9.61 14.60
CA ARG A 46 15.31 9.75 13.38
C ARG A 46 14.67 9.10 12.15
N LYS A 47 13.95 7.98 12.33
CA LYS A 47 13.28 7.26 11.24
C LYS A 47 11.94 7.90 10.83
N SER A 48 11.28 8.58 11.76
CA SER A 48 9.98 9.25 11.56
C SER A 48 10.02 10.68 12.10
N PRO A 49 10.79 11.59 11.47
CA PRO A 49 10.95 12.97 11.95
C PRO A 49 9.63 13.74 12.03
N GLU A 50 8.66 13.42 11.16
CA GLU A 50 7.30 13.98 11.15
C GLU A 50 6.47 13.66 12.40
N ALA A 51 6.85 12.62 13.16
CA ALA A 51 6.18 12.25 14.40
C ALA A 51 6.70 13.01 15.63
N VAL A 52 7.81 13.74 15.49
CA VAL A 52 8.55 14.38 16.60
C VAL A 52 8.79 15.88 16.38
N VAL A 53 9.01 16.30 15.14
CA VAL A 53 9.25 17.71 14.80
C VAL A 53 7.94 18.36 14.37
N ILE A 54 7.39 19.20 15.24
CA ILE A 54 6.18 19.99 15.01
C ILE A 54 6.59 21.46 14.90
N GLY A 55 6.08 22.19 13.89
CA GLY A 55 6.18 23.66 13.86
C GLY A 55 7.04 24.29 12.77
N LEU A 56 7.38 23.57 11.71
CA LEU A 56 7.82 24.23 10.48
C LEU A 56 6.60 24.89 9.81
N PRO A 57 6.73 26.11 9.28
CA PRO A 57 5.68 26.70 8.47
C PRO A 57 5.49 25.90 7.17
N GLY A 58 4.26 25.79 6.71
CA GLY A 58 3.82 25.02 5.55
C GLY A 58 3.15 25.91 4.49
N HIS A 59 2.23 25.34 3.72
CA HIS A 59 1.39 26.07 2.78
C HIS A 59 0.04 26.47 3.40
N HIS A 60 -0.48 25.69 4.36
CA HIS A 60 -1.78 25.86 5.02
C HIS A 60 -1.70 26.58 6.38
N ASP A 61 -0.50 27.00 6.81
CA ASP A 61 -0.29 27.88 7.97
C ASP A 61 -0.16 29.36 7.57
N VAL A 62 -0.35 29.67 6.29
CA VAL A 62 -0.37 31.06 5.79
C VAL A 62 -1.42 31.86 6.56
N VAL A 63 -0.98 33.02 7.06
CA VAL A 63 -1.84 33.97 7.76
C VAL A 63 -2.66 34.72 6.71
N THR A 64 -3.98 34.65 6.82
CA THR A 64 -4.90 35.37 5.93
C THR A 64 -4.84 36.89 6.19
N ALA A 65 -5.41 37.70 5.31
CA ALA A 65 -5.40 39.16 5.40
C ALA A 65 -5.99 39.72 6.73
N ASN A 66 -6.81 38.93 7.41
CA ASN A 66 -7.46 39.20 8.69
C ASN A 66 -6.70 38.60 9.90
N GLY A 67 -5.46 38.14 9.73
CA GLY A 67 -4.59 37.70 10.83
C GLY A 67 -4.87 36.29 11.37
N GLN A 68 -5.74 35.52 10.72
CA GLN A 68 -6.06 34.15 11.12
C GLN A 68 -5.23 33.15 10.31
N ARG A 69 -4.76 32.07 10.94
CA ARG A 69 -4.20 30.93 10.21
C ARG A 69 -5.33 30.04 9.70
N ILE A 70 -5.18 29.47 8.51
CA ILE A 70 -6.13 28.50 7.94
C ILE A 70 -6.17 27.22 8.81
N ALA A 71 -5.02 26.82 9.36
CA ALA A 71 -4.91 25.73 10.33
C ALA A 71 -3.78 25.97 11.35
N SER A 72 -3.95 25.42 12.56
CA SER A 72 -2.92 25.28 13.59
C SER A 72 -2.15 23.96 13.42
N CYS A 73 -0.93 23.87 13.96
CA CYS A 73 -0.07 22.68 13.80
C CYS A 73 -0.78 21.38 14.21
N LEU A 74 -1.57 21.42 15.30
CA LEU A 74 -2.28 20.26 15.84
C LEU A 74 -3.59 19.91 15.11
N ASP A 75 -4.02 20.75 14.16
CA ASP A 75 -5.18 20.43 13.31
C ASP A 75 -4.81 19.32 12.31
N CYS A 76 -3.52 19.24 11.96
CA CYS A 76 -2.96 18.20 11.08
C CYS A 76 -2.13 17.16 11.86
N HIS A 77 -1.38 17.59 12.88
CA HIS A 77 -0.49 16.71 13.64
C HIS A 77 -1.14 16.13 14.89
N VAL A 78 -0.95 14.83 15.08
CA VAL A 78 -1.23 14.13 16.33
C VAL A 78 0.11 13.79 16.99
N PRO A 79 0.35 14.21 18.25
CA PRO A 79 1.58 13.90 18.97
C PRO A 79 1.90 12.40 18.95
N PHE A 80 3.14 12.05 18.63
CA PHE A 80 3.63 10.67 18.52
C PHE A 80 3.00 9.80 17.42
N VAL A 81 2.09 10.35 16.62
CA VAL A 81 1.42 9.67 15.50
C VAL A 81 1.79 10.33 14.16
N GLY A 82 2.07 11.63 14.14
CA GLY A 82 2.37 12.39 12.92
C GLY A 82 1.10 12.93 12.27
N THR A 83 1.01 12.88 10.94
CA THR A 83 -0.10 13.44 10.15
C THR A 83 -0.98 12.34 9.55
N PRO A 84 -1.95 11.79 10.30
CA PRO A 84 -2.82 10.76 9.76
C PRO A 84 -3.73 11.33 8.66
N PRO A 85 -4.01 10.57 7.57
CA PRO A 85 -4.84 11.05 6.45
C PRO A 85 -6.22 11.57 6.85
N SER A 86 -6.77 11.09 7.97
CA SER A 86 -8.05 11.55 8.52
C SER A 86 -8.07 13.04 8.88
N ARG A 87 -6.92 13.64 9.17
CA ARG A 87 -6.83 15.08 9.44
C ARG A 87 -6.99 15.92 8.19
N CYS A 88 -6.42 15.46 7.07
CA CYS A 88 -6.59 16.08 5.75
C CYS A 88 -8.06 15.96 5.29
N LEU A 89 -8.66 14.79 5.48
CA LEU A 89 -10.04 14.46 5.09
C LEU A 89 -11.11 14.98 6.05
N SER A 90 -10.74 15.85 7.00
CA SER A 90 -11.69 16.41 7.95
C SER A 90 -12.80 17.20 7.24
N PRO A 91 -13.99 17.33 7.86
CA PRO A 91 -15.10 18.12 7.32
C PRO A 91 -14.73 19.54 6.90
N ALA A 92 -13.71 20.12 7.55
CA ALA A 92 -13.29 21.49 7.36
C ALA A 92 -12.41 21.73 6.12
N CYS A 93 -11.77 20.70 5.55
CA CYS A 93 -10.75 20.88 4.50
C CYS A 93 -11.02 20.05 3.23
N HIS A 94 -10.69 18.75 3.22
CA HIS A 94 -10.82 17.88 2.03
C HIS A 94 -11.93 16.83 2.16
N SER A 95 -13.05 17.20 2.75
CA SER A 95 -14.20 16.31 2.94
C SER A 95 -14.78 15.70 1.64
N PRO A 96 -14.78 16.38 0.47
CA PRO A 96 -15.27 15.74 -0.76
C PRO A 96 -14.40 14.57 -1.23
N LEU A 97 -13.11 14.58 -0.89
CA LEU A 97 -12.22 13.43 -1.16
C LEU A 97 -12.56 12.25 -0.25
N ALA A 98 -13.05 12.50 0.96
CA ALA A 98 -13.44 11.46 1.90
C ALA A 98 -14.65 10.66 1.39
N THR A 99 -15.58 11.32 0.71
CA THR A 99 -16.78 10.73 0.12
C THR A 99 -16.55 10.18 -1.29
N GLY A 100 -15.35 10.36 -1.87
CA GLY A 100 -15.03 9.95 -3.24
C GLY A 100 -15.79 10.74 -4.31
N THR A 101 -16.44 11.85 -3.94
CA THR A 101 -17.13 12.76 -4.87
C THR A 101 -16.16 13.86 -5.29
N PRO A 102 -15.69 13.86 -6.55
CA PRO A 102 -14.68 14.83 -6.96
C PRO A 102 -15.23 16.26 -6.98
N PRO A 103 -14.39 17.27 -6.67
CA PRO A 103 -14.76 18.65 -6.91
C PRO A 103 -15.03 18.84 -8.41
N ARG A 104 -16.17 19.44 -8.74
CA ARG A 104 -16.62 19.64 -10.14
C ARG A 104 -15.83 20.72 -10.89
N GLU A 105 -14.95 21.45 -10.20
CA GLU A 105 -14.17 22.56 -10.74
C GLU A 105 -12.72 22.54 -10.22
N GLY A 106 -11.79 23.03 -11.04
CA GLY A 106 -10.37 23.19 -10.71
C GLY A 106 -9.41 22.23 -11.43
N ARG A 107 -8.10 22.48 -11.30
CA ARG A 107 -7.02 21.60 -11.79
C ARG A 107 -6.88 20.38 -10.85
N ALA A 108 -7.90 19.52 -10.80
CA ALA A 108 -7.83 18.26 -10.06
C ALA A 108 -7.18 17.17 -10.92
N MET A 109 -6.30 16.37 -10.30
CA MET A 109 -5.78 15.12 -10.87
C MET A 109 -6.94 14.13 -11.06
N PRO A 110 -6.85 13.17 -12.01
CA PRO A 110 -7.92 12.20 -12.25
C PRO A 110 -8.39 11.52 -10.95
N VAL A 111 -9.70 11.57 -10.73
CA VAL A 111 -10.38 11.14 -9.48
C VAL A 111 -10.08 9.68 -9.13
N ARG A 112 -9.98 8.84 -10.17
CA ARG A 112 -9.69 7.39 -10.02
C ARG A 112 -8.35 7.13 -9.35
N PHE A 113 -7.35 7.96 -9.60
CA PHE A 113 -6.02 7.82 -8.99
C PHE A 113 -6.11 7.94 -7.46
N HIS A 114 -6.71 9.01 -6.94
CA HIS A 114 -6.85 9.23 -5.50
C HIS A 114 -7.64 8.14 -4.79
N VAL A 115 -8.69 7.60 -5.43
CA VAL A 115 -9.45 6.48 -4.87
C VAL A 115 -8.60 5.22 -4.79
N ALA A 116 -7.80 4.92 -5.81
CA ALA A 116 -6.94 3.74 -5.85
C ALA A 116 -5.82 3.79 -4.79
N VAL A 117 -5.28 4.97 -4.50
CA VAL A 117 -4.18 5.13 -3.53
C VAL A 117 -4.62 5.69 -2.17
N ARG A 118 -5.93 5.66 -1.84
CA ARG A 118 -6.47 6.28 -0.62
C ARG A 118 -5.92 5.73 0.70
N SER A 119 -5.34 4.53 0.68
CA SER A 119 -4.69 3.91 1.85
C SER A 119 -3.26 4.41 2.08
N GLU A 120 -2.70 5.10 1.10
CA GLU A 120 -1.35 5.67 1.19
C GLU A 120 -1.40 7.02 1.92
N PRO A 121 -0.40 7.33 2.78
CA PRO A 121 -0.35 8.62 3.42
C PRO A 121 -0.20 9.73 2.38
N CYS A 122 -1.03 10.77 2.50
CA CYS A 122 -1.08 11.90 1.56
C CYS A 122 0.30 12.56 1.36
N SER A 123 1.11 12.56 2.43
CA SER A 123 2.46 13.14 2.49
C SER A 123 3.48 12.50 1.55
N LYS A 124 3.22 11.29 1.03
CA LYS A 124 4.07 10.67 0.00
C LYS A 124 4.12 11.49 -1.29
N CYS A 125 3.04 12.20 -1.60
CA CYS A 125 2.89 12.98 -2.83
C CYS A 125 2.69 14.48 -2.54
N HIS A 126 1.91 14.79 -1.50
CA HIS A 126 1.62 16.15 -1.08
C HIS A 126 2.57 16.57 0.04
N VAL A 127 3.59 17.35 -0.30
CA VAL A 127 4.54 17.86 0.70
C VAL A 127 4.10 19.24 1.16
N GLU A 128 3.89 19.37 2.46
CA GLU A 128 3.37 20.59 3.08
C GLU A 128 4.49 21.56 3.52
N HIS A 129 5.60 21.02 4.04
CA HIS A 129 6.69 21.81 4.66
C HIS A 129 7.96 21.88 3.82
N ALA A 130 7.86 21.73 2.50
CA ALA A 130 9.05 21.72 1.66
C ALA A 130 9.60 23.14 1.51
N ARG A 131 10.74 23.41 2.18
CA ARG A 131 11.50 24.67 2.17
C ARG A 131 11.90 25.21 0.78
N ASN A 132 11.61 24.50 -0.31
CA ASN A 132 11.78 24.91 -1.70
C ASN A 132 10.83 24.14 -2.63
N ALA A 133 9.56 23.94 -2.24
CA ALA A 133 8.55 23.33 -3.12
C ALA A 133 8.16 24.28 -4.27
N ARG A 134 9.09 24.51 -5.20
CA ARG A 134 8.68 24.41 -6.60
C ARG A 134 8.24 22.97 -6.74
N PHE A 135 6.92 22.72 -6.68
CA PHE A 135 6.36 21.56 -7.34
C PHE A 135 6.93 21.60 -8.76
N LYS A 136 8.04 20.90 -9.02
CA LYS A 136 8.41 20.56 -10.39
C LYS A 136 7.17 19.81 -10.83
N LYS A 137 6.32 20.44 -11.65
CA LYS A 137 5.23 19.76 -12.32
C LYS A 137 5.87 18.50 -12.89
N ALA A 138 5.57 17.36 -12.30
CA ALA A 138 6.03 16.10 -12.81
C ALA A 138 5.39 16.01 -14.20
N THR A 139 6.19 16.24 -15.24
CA THR A 139 5.72 16.19 -16.62
C THR A 139 5.41 14.75 -17.04
N ALA A 140 5.87 13.78 -16.25
CA ALA A 140 5.59 12.35 -16.39
C ALA A 140 5.22 11.76 -15.02
N PHE A 141 4.27 10.83 -15.03
CA PHE A 141 3.88 10.06 -13.86
C PHE A 141 4.74 8.80 -13.74
N ASP A 142 5.31 8.55 -12.55
CA ASP A 142 6.08 7.34 -12.27
C ASP A 142 5.21 6.31 -11.54
N HIS A 143 4.88 5.20 -12.23
CA HIS A 143 4.10 4.10 -11.65
C HIS A 143 4.75 3.45 -10.43
N LYS A 144 6.06 3.63 -10.20
CA LYS A 144 6.77 3.13 -9.00
C LYS A 144 6.23 3.73 -7.71
N ILE A 145 5.54 4.87 -7.77
CA ILE A 145 4.90 5.48 -6.61
C ILE A 145 3.66 4.71 -6.12
N VAL A 146 3.06 3.91 -7.00
CA VAL A 146 1.86 3.11 -6.71
C VAL A 146 2.30 1.77 -6.08
N PRO A 147 1.59 1.23 -5.07
CA PRO A 147 1.89 -0.09 -4.55
C PRO A 147 1.89 -1.18 -5.64
N LYS A 148 2.84 -2.12 -5.58
CA LYS A 148 3.01 -3.17 -6.60
C LYS A 148 1.73 -3.96 -6.92
N VAL A 149 0.91 -4.23 -5.89
CA VAL A 149 -0.37 -4.96 -6.05
C VAL A 149 -1.39 -4.20 -6.91
N ILE A 150 -1.30 -2.87 -6.97
CA ILE A 150 -2.17 -2.02 -7.78
C ILE A 150 -1.54 -1.79 -9.17
N GLN A 151 -0.20 -1.77 -9.29
CA GLN A 151 0.48 -1.57 -10.57
C GLN A 151 0.09 -2.61 -11.63
N SER A 152 -0.20 -3.85 -11.24
CA SER A 152 -0.62 -4.92 -12.15
C SER A 152 -2.10 -4.89 -12.54
N ASP A 153 -2.90 -3.99 -11.95
CA ASP A 153 -4.35 -3.89 -12.15
C ASP A 153 -4.70 -2.55 -12.80
N CYS A 154 -4.39 -2.46 -14.09
CA CYS A 154 -4.43 -1.21 -14.85
C CYS A 154 -5.84 -0.60 -14.89
N ALA A 155 -6.87 -1.45 -14.89
CA ALA A 155 -8.29 -1.06 -14.93
C ALA A 155 -8.74 -0.26 -13.69
N ARG A 156 -7.98 -0.31 -12.58
CA ARG A 156 -8.26 0.52 -11.40
C ARG A 156 -8.07 2.01 -11.64
N CYS A 157 -7.16 2.37 -12.54
CA CYS A 157 -6.82 3.78 -12.83
C CYS A 157 -7.19 4.17 -14.26
N HIS A 158 -6.94 3.29 -15.22
CA HIS A 158 -7.20 3.50 -16.64
C HIS A 158 -8.52 2.85 -17.05
N ASP A 159 -9.24 3.49 -17.97
CA ASP A 159 -10.40 2.83 -18.57
C ASP A 159 -9.91 1.72 -19.50
N ALA A 160 -10.33 0.49 -19.21
CA ALA A 160 -10.04 -0.68 -20.04
C ALA A 160 -11.10 -0.89 -21.13
N SER A 161 -12.16 -0.08 -21.14
CA SER A 161 -13.25 -0.16 -22.12
C SER A 161 -12.81 0.48 -23.44
N ASN A 162 -13.11 -0.17 -24.57
CA ASN A 162 -12.90 0.38 -25.92
C ASN A 162 -11.44 0.77 -26.23
N VAL A 163 -10.47 -0.02 -25.77
CA VAL A 163 -9.08 0.17 -26.17
C VAL A 163 -8.95 -0.24 -27.64
N ALA A 164 -8.55 0.72 -28.48
CA ALA A 164 -8.37 0.48 -29.91
C ALA A 164 -7.43 -0.72 -30.15
N ASN A 165 -7.82 -1.59 -31.08
CA ASN A 165 -7.12 -2.82 -31.43
C ASN A 165 -6.98 -3.85 -30.29
N HIS A 166 -7.67 -3.67 -29.16
CA HIS A 166 -7.67 -4.60 -28.02
C HIS A 166 -9.10 -4.95 -27.62
N PRO A 167 -9.83 -5.72 -28.44
CA PRO A 167 -11.22 -6.09 -28.15
C PRO A 167 -11.39 -6.89 -26.85
N ALA A 168 -10.32 -7.53 -26.37
CA ALA A 168 -10.29 -8.34 -25.16
C ALA A 168 -9.61 -7.67 -23.94
N SER A 169 -9.38 -6.35 -23.96
CA SER A 169 -8.71 -5.61 -22.88
C SER A 169 -9.41 -5.68 -21.52
N GLY A 170 -10.70 -6.05 -21.49
CA GLY A 170 -11.46 -6.27 -20.25
C GLY A 170 -11.20 -7.62 -19.57
N VAL A 171 -10.55 -8.57 -20.25
CA VAL A 171 -10.31 -9.94 -19.75
C VAL A 171 -8.84 -10.20 -19.49
N VAL A 172 -7.95 -9.69 -20.36
CA VAL A 172 -6.50 -9.83 -20.21
C VAL A 172 -5.91 -8.56 -19.59
N GLN A 173 -5.21 -8.72 -18.47
CA GLN A 173 -4.54 -7.60 -17.81
C GLN A 173 -3.46 -7.01 -18.74
N CYS A 174 -3.41 -5.67 -18.84
CA CYS A 174 -2.48 -4.98 -19.74
C CYS A 174 -1.01 -5.34 -19.43
N GLY A 175 -0.71 -5.60 -18.15
CA GLY A 175 0.60 -6.03 -17.65
C GLY A 175 1.15 -7.33 -18.22
N VAL A 176 0.31 -8.15 -18.87
CA VAL A 176 0.75 -9.37 -19.56
C VAL A 176 1.64 -9.02 -20.77
N CYS A 177 1.30 -7.93 -21.46
CA CYS A 177 1.94 -7.50 -22.71
C CYS A 177 2.70 -6.18 -22.57
N HIS A 178 2.34 -5.32 -21.62
CA HIS A 178 2.89 -3.98 -21.46
C HIS A 178 3.55 -3.81 -20.10
N ASP A 179 4.73 -3.18 -20.08
CA ASP A 179 5.31 -2.63 -18.86
C ASP A 179 4.87 -1.18 -18.63
N THR A 180 5.04 -0.69 -17.40
CA THR A 180 4.66 0.67 -17.00
C THR A 180 5.68 1.75 -17.38
N GLU A 181 6.84 1.40 -17.92
CA GLU A 181 7.93 2.32 -18.26
C GLU A 181 7.85 2.79 -19.71
N ARG A 182 7.68 1.86 -20.66
CA ARG A 182 7.61 2.13 -22.10
C ARG A 182 6.20 1.99 -22.64
N PHE A 183 5.40 1.06 -22.10
CA PHE A 183 4.04 0.75 -22.55
C PHE A 183 3.90 0.53 -24.07
N THR A 184 5.00 0.24 -24.76
CA THR A 184 5.04 0.02 -26.21
C THR A 184 4.93 -1.46 -26.51
N GLY A 185 4.12 -1.83 -27.51
CA GLY A 185 3.78 -3.22 -27.81
C GLY A 185 4.99 -4.08 -28.17
N GLU A 186 5.22 -5.13 -27.39
CA GLU A 186 6.03 -6.27 -27.82
C GLU A 186 5.19 -7.13 -28.79
N ARG A 187 5.86 -7.90 -29.66
CA ARG A 187 5.17 -8.98 -30.39
C ARG A 187 4.51 -9.90 -29.37
N ILE A 188 3.26 -10.31 -29.63
CA ILE A 188 2.53 -11.23 -28.74
C ILE A 188 3.35 -12.52 -28.59
N ASP A 189 3.80 -12.78 -27.37
CA ASP A 189 4.40 -14.06 -26.98
C ASP A 189 3.28 -14.99 -26.49
N HIS A 190 2.90 -15.95 -27.34
CA HIS A 190 1.87 -16.93 -27.02
C HIS A 190 2.14 -17.71 -25.72
N LYS A 191 3.40 -17.84 -25.27
CA LYS A 191 3.73 -18.50 -24.00
C LYS A 191 3.15 -17.75 -22.80
N ARG A 192 3.04 -16.43 -22.88
CA ARG A 192 2.47 -15.59 -21.80
C ARG A 192 0.94 -15.69 -21.70
N VAL A 193 0.29 -16.14 -22.76
CA VAL A 193 -1.17 -16.25 -22.87
C VAL A 193 -1.63 -17.69 -23.10
N ALA A 194 -0.76 -18.68 -22.90
CA ALA A 194 -1.05 -20.09 -23.20
C ALA A 194 -2.23 -20.67 -22.41
N ALA A 195 -2.55 -20.08 -21.24
CA ALA A 195 -3.70 -20.46 -20.43
C ALA A 195 -5.04 -19.93 -20.99
N LEU A 196 -5.02 -19.02 -21.96
CA LEU A 196 -6.20 -18.50 -22.63
C LEU A 196 -6.53 -19.34 -23.86
N HIS A 197 -7.82 -19.55 -24.12
CA HIS A 197 -8.28 -20.11 -25.38
C HIS A 197 -7.95 -19.18 -26.57
N CYS A 198 -7.72 -19.76 -27.75
CA CYS A 198 -7.28 -18.98 -28.92
C CYS A 198 -8.36 -18.00 -29.41
N ASP A 199 -9.63 -18.31 -29.18
CA ASP A 199 -10.80 -17.52 -29.57
C ASP A 199 -10.97 -16.23 -28.75
N PHE A 200 -10.19 -16.03 -27.68
CA PHE A 200 -10.13 -14.75 -26.97
C PHE A 200 -9.52 -13.63 -27.82
N CYS A 201 -8.58 -13.96 -28.70
CA CYS A 201 -7.87 -12.98 -29.54
C CYS A 201 -8.13 -13.20 -31.04
N HIS A 202 -8.33 -14.46 -31.45
CA HIS A 202 -8.50 -14.83 -32.85
C HIS A 202 -9.95 -15.17 -33.15
N VAL A 203 -10.40 -14.85 -34.36
CA VAL A 203 -11.69 -15.27 -34.86
C VAL A 203 -11.45 -16.31 -35.94
N ALA A 204 -12.13 -17.46 -35.82
CA ALA A 204 -12.07 -18.49 -36.85
C ALA A 204 -12.56 -17.91 -38.19
N PRO A 205 -11.87 -18.19 -39.32
CA PRO A 205 -12.30 -17.71 -40.62
C PRO A 205 -13.60 -18.40 -41.02
N ALA A 206 -14.52 -17.63 -41.62
CA ALA A 206 -15.76 -18.17 -42.19
C ALA A 206 -15.43 -19.13 -43.35
N SER A 207 -15.45 -20.44 -43.08
CA SER A 207 -15.06 -21.48 -44.03
C SER A 207 -15.63 -22.85 -43.64
N LYS A 208 -15.91 -23.70 -44.63
CA LYS A 208 -16.47 -25.05 -44.41
C LYS A 208 -15.68 -25.91 -43.42
N SER A 209 -14.34 -25.76 -43.40
CA SER A 209 -13.47 -26.50 -42.48
C SER A 209 -13.61 -26.06 -41.02
N HIS A 210 -14.23 -24.90 -40.76
CA HIS A 210 -14.47 -24.34 -39.43
C HIS A 210 -15.97 -24.31 -39.07
N ASP A 211 -16.88 -24.72 -39.96
CA ASP A 211 -18.33 -24.75 -39.69
C ASP A 211 -18.69 -25.64 -38.48
N SER A 212 -17.89 -26.69 -38.25
CA SER A 212 -18.04 -27.60 -37.11
C SER A 212 -17.08 -27.31 -35.96
N ALA A 213 -16.27 -26.25 -36.04
CA ALA A 213 -15.32 -25.92 -35.00
C ALA A 213 -16.05 -25.29 -33.81
N VAL A 214 -15.79 -25.81 -32.61
CA VAL A 214 -16.28 -25.21 -31.37
C VAL A 214 -15.37 -24.05 -31.00
N ALA A 215 -15.95 -22.93 -30.57
CA ALA A 215 -15.17 -21.78 -30.09
C ALA A 215 -14.19 -22.24 -28.98
N GLY A 216 -12.92 -21.86 -29.12
CA GLY A 216 -11.86 -22.21 -28.18
C GLY A 216 -11.15 -23.55 -28.44
N THR A 217 -11.62 -24.39 -29.38
CA THR A 217 -11.00 -25.70 -29.68
C THR A 217 -10.04 -25.65 -30.86
N CYS A 218 -9.04 -24.77 -30.82
CA CYS A 218 -8.10 -24.57 -31.94
C CYS A 218 -6.87 -25.51 -31.87
N TYR A 219 -6.41 -25.85 -30.67
CA TYR A 219 -5.21 -26.66 -30.43
C TYR A 219 -5.17 -28.05 -31.11
N PRO A 220 -6.31 -28.76 -31.31
CA PRO A 220 -6.28 -30.04 -32.04
C PRO A 220 -5.79 -29.91 -33.49
N CYS A 221 -5.91 -28.72 -34.09
CA CYS A 221 -5.64 -28.46 -35.51
C CYS A 221 -4.52 -27.43 -35.74
N HIS A 222 -4.30 -26.54 -34.78
CA HIS A 222 -3.39 -25.41 -34.87
C HIS A 222 -2.43 -25.36 -33.68
N THR A 223 -1.27 -24.74 -33.89
CA THR A 223 -0.31 -24.47 -32.84
C THR A 223 -0.02 -22.98 -32.77
N THR A 224 0.62 -22.52 -31.70
CA THR A 224 1.06 -21.13 -31.54
C THR A 224 2.17 -20.73 -32.52
N GLU A 225 2.77 -21.69 -33.23
CA GLU A 225 3.83 -21.48 -34.21
C GLU A 225 3.32 -21.57 -35.67
N SER A 226 2.22 -22.29 -35.90
CA SER A 226 1.63 -22.49 -37.23
C SER A 226 0.13 -22.70 -37.18
N TRP A 227 -0.59 -21.94 -38.01
CA TRP A 227 -2.01 -22.15 -38.32
C TRP A 227 -2.23 -23.20 -39.42
N GLN A 228 -1.16 -23.67 -40.07
CA GLN A 228 -1.22 -24.73 -41.08
C GLN A 228 -1.00 -26.07 -40.38
N GLY A 229 -2.03 -26.94 -40.35
CA GLY A 229 -1.90 -28.18 -39.55
C GLY A 229 -3.07 -29.17 -39.54
N ALA A 230 -4.29 -28.80 -39.91
CA ALA A 230 -5.37 -29.80 -39.99
C ALA A 230 -5.21 -30.65 -41.27
N LYS A 231 -4.51 -31.79 -41.17
CA LYS A 231 -4.79 -32.90 -42.09
C LYS A 231 -6.18 -33.39 -41.73
N THR A 232 -7.19 -32.94 -42.47
CA THR A 232 -8.49 -33.57 -42.46
C THR A 232 -8.28 -35.02 -42.89
N THR A 233 -8.37 -35.97 -41.95
CA THR A 233 -8.60 -37.36 -42.33
C THR A 233 -9.95 -37.40 -43.00
N LYS A 234 -9.90 -37.67 -44.31
CA LYS A 234 -11.05 -37.84 -45.19
C LYS A 234 -11.87 -39.06 -44.78
#